data_AF-A0A7Y2GXN4-F1
#
_entry.id   AF-A0A7Y2GXN4-F1
#
_cell.length_a   1.000
_cell.length_b   1.000
_cell.length_c   1.000
_cell.angle_alpha   90.00
_cell.angle_beta   90.00
_cell.angle_gamma   90.00
#
_symmetry.space_group_name_H-M   'P 1'
#
loop_
_entity.id
_entity.type
_entity.pdbx_description
1 polymer ?
#
loop_
_entity_poly.entity_id
_entity_poly.type
_entity_poly.pdbx_seq_one_letter_code
_entity_poly.pdbx_strand_id
1 'polypeptide(L)'
;MQKSIFCLLVLLGMVNSACETDFDVLAPYEERMVVYGLLNASENVQYIRIDKAYLGEGDALLFAQEPDSIYYGNILRVKMEQWKNSVLVDSMILLYDTSKVKDPGTFANRPNVLYRTGPNDTVIDVDSEYRLSVRNTVTGYTVTSETPIVGHVSSQNPSTNPLTKITWTDPDGFTVRYLSAAEGRVYN
;
A
#
# COMPACT_ATOMS: atom_id res chain seq x y z
N MET A 1 -61.54 39.21 -25.84
CA MET A 1 -60.57 39.49 -24.74
C MET A 1 -60.11 38.23 -23.99
N GLN A 2 -60.94 37.20 -23.79
CA GLN A 2 -60.55 35.95 -23.09
C GLN A 2 -59.41 35.13 -23.74
N LYS A 3 -59.30 35.12 -25.08
CA LYS A 3 -58.22 34.39 -25.79
C LYS A 3 -56.82 34.99 -25.60
N SER A 4 -56.74 36.30 -25.36
CA SER A 4 -55.47 37.02 -25.14
C SER A 4 -54.88 36.76 -23.75
N ILE A 5 -55.75 36.55 -22.76
CA ILE A 5 -55.37 36.23 -21.37
C ILE A 5 -54.87 34.79 -21.26
N PHE A 6 -55.46 33.86 -22.01
CA PHE A 6 -55.04 32.45 -22.01
C PHE A 6 -53.63 32.27 -22.60
N CYS A 7 -53.28 33.00 -23.67
CA CYS A 7 -51.92 32.99 -24.22
C CYS A 7 -50.88 33.57 -23.24
N LEU A 8 -51.24 34.59 -22.46
CA LEU A 8 -50.32 35.20 -21.48
C LEU A 8 -50.04 34.26 -20.30
N LEU A 9 -51.04 33.47 -19.88
CA LEU A 9 -50.89 32.47 -18.82
C LEU A 9 -50.01 31.27 -19.23
N VAL A 10 -50.10 30.84 -20.49
CA VAL A 10 -49.25 29.76 -21.03
C VAL A 10 -47.79 30.22 -21.17
N LEU A 11 -47.56 31.49 -21.54
CA LEU A 11 -46.21 32.07 -21.63
C LEU A 11 -45.56 32.23 -20.23
N LEU A 12 -46.36 32.50 -19.20
CA LEU A 12 -45.88 32.60 -17.81
C LEU A 12 -45.56 31.23 -17.16
N GLY A 13 -46.11 30.13 -17.71
CA GLY A 13 -45.81 28.77 -17.26
C GLY A 13 -44.44 28.23 -17.72
N MET A 14 -43.84 28.81 -18.78
CA MET A 14 -42.60 28.32 -19.38
C MET A 14 -41.32 28.83 -18.72
N VAL A 15 -41.40 29.76 -17.76
CA VAL A 15 -40.21 30.35 -17.10
C VAL A 15 -39.75 29.61 -15.82
N ASN A 16 -40.36 28.48 -15.46
CA ASN A 16 -40.02 27.73 -14.24
C ASN A 16 -39.21 26.45 -14.47
N SER A 17 -38.66 26.23 -15.67
CA SER A 17 -37.69 25.15 -15.92
C SER A 17 -36.25 25.64 -15.69
N ALA A 18 -35.98 26.20 -14.50
CA ALA A 18 -34.61 26.39 -14.05
C ALA A 18 -34.07 25.02 -13.65
N CYS A 19 -33.32 24.38 -14.55
CA CYS A 19 -32.50 23.23 -14.20
C CYS A 19 -31.46 23.73 -13.20
N GLU A 20 -31.45 23.18 -11.98
CA GLU A 20 -30.39 23.46 -11.01
C GLU A 20 -29.05 23.09 -11.66
N THR A 21 -28.13 24.04 -11.72
CA THR A 21 -26.79 23.87 -12.32
C THR A 21 -25.72 23.64 -11.26
N ASP A 22 -26.13 23.29 -10.04
CA ASP A 22 -25.21 22.89 -8.97
C ASP A 22 -24.76 21.45 -9.24
N PHE A 23 -23.70 21.35 -10.03
CA PHE A 23 -22.97 20.11 -10.23
C PHE A 23 -21.86 20.03 -9.19
N ASP A 24 -22.04 19.15 -8.20
CA ASP A 24 -20.97 18.83 -7.27
C ASP A 24 -19.88 18.04 -8.01
N VAL A 25 -18.69 18.63 -8.09
CA VAL A 25 -17.52 18.01 -8.73
C VAL A 25 -16.96 16.90 -7.84
N LEU A 26 -17.23 16.96 -6.52
CA LEU A 26 -16.75 16.00 -5.55
C LEU A 26 -17.85 15.01 -5.21
N ALA A 27 -17.48 13.73 -5.17
CA ALA A 27 -18.32 12.74 -4.52
C ALA A 27 -18.28 12.93 -2.99
N PRO A 28 -19.27 12.43 -2.24
CA PRO A 28 -19.15 12.30 -0.80
C PRO A 28 -17.87 11.53 -0.42
N TYR A 29 -17.18 12.00 0.62
CA TYR A 29 -15.97 11.33 1.09
C TYR A 29 -16.25 9.88 1.49
N GLU A 30 -15.41 8.97 1.00
CA GLU A 30 -15.43 7.56 1.37
C GLU A 30 -14.05 7.15 1.88
N GLU A 31 -14.02 6.39 2.98
CA GLU A 31 -12.77 5.87 3.53
C GLU A 31 -12.11 4.89 2.55
N ARG A 32 -10.85 5.19 2.21
CA ARG A 32 -10.00 4.36 1.34
C ARG A 32 -8.61 4.26 1.95
N MET A 33 -8.25 3.06 2.41
CA MET A 33 -6.91 2.76 2.93
C MET A 33 -5.97 2.42 1.78
N VAL A 34 -4.76 2.98 1.82
CA VAL A 34 -3.67 2.65 0.92
C VAL A 34 -2.55 2.03 1.75
N VAL A 35 -2.27 0.74 1.50
CA VAL A 35 -1.32 -0.05 2.28
C VAL A 35 -0.12 -0.40 1.41
N TYR A 36 1.08 -0.10 1.91
CA TYR A 36 2.34 -0.43 1.27
C TYR A 36 3.26 -1.15 2.26
N GLY A 37 3.93 -2.20 1.80
CA GLY A 37 4.91 -2.91 2.59
C GLY A 37 5.77 -3.80 1.71
N LEU A 38 7.01 -3.99 2.12
CA LEU A 38 7.92 -4.98 1.54
C LEU A 38 8.52 -5.77 2.70
N LEU A 39 8.17 -7.05 2.79
CA LEU A 39 8.71 -7.95 3.79
C LEU A 39 10.08 -8.43 3.34
N ASN A 40 11.10 -8.21 4.16
CA ASN A 40 12.48 -8.58 3.87
C ASN A 40 12.97 -9.64 4.87
N ALA A 41 13.21 -10.85 4.38
CA ALA A 41 13.72 -11.96 5.19
C ALA A 41 15.12 -11.76 5.79
N SER A 42 15.87 -10.76 5.30
CA SER A 42 17.18 -10.41 5.86
C SER A 42 17.10 -9.41 7.03
N GLU A 43 15.91 -8.88 7.33
CA GLU A 43 15.70 -7.86 8.35
C GLU A 43 14.89 -8.41 9.53
N ASN A 44 15.19 -7.93 10.74
CA ASN A 44 14.47 -8.35 11.96
C ASN A 44 13.18 -7.55 12.19
N VAL A 45 13.12 -6.33 11.65
CA VAL A 45 11.97 -5.43 11.82
C VAL A 45 11.38 -5.12 10.47
N GLN A 46 10.11 -5.47 10.31
CA GLN A 46 9.35 -5.20 9.10
C GLN A 46 8.53 -3.94 9.29
N TYR A 47 8.41 -3.14 8.24
CA TYR A 47 7.66 -1.89 8.24
C TYR A 47 6.57 -1.91 7.19
N ILE A 48 5.38 -1.50 7.60
CA ILE A 48 4.20 -1.32 6.77
C ILE A 48 3.79 0.15 6.88
N ARG A 49 3.54 0.78 5.74
CA ARG A 49 2.99 2.13 5.65
C ARG A 49 1.50 2.02 5.32
N ILE A 50 0.69 2.75 6.08
CA ILE A 50 -0.76 2.79 5.90
C ILE A 50 -1.19 4.24 5.87
N ASP A 51 -1.64 4.66 4.69
CA ASP A 51 -2.13 6.01 4.43
C ASP A 51 -3.63 5.93 4.10
N LYS A 52 -4.32 7.07 4.16
CA LYS A 52 -5.70 7.22 3.68
C LYS A 52 -5.73 8.10 2.44
N ALA A 53 -6.64 7.79 1.53
CA ALA A 53 -6.99 8.74 0.48
C ALA A 53 -7.74 9.93 1.09
N TYR A 54 -7.51 11.11 0.54
CA TYR A 54 -8.19 12.34 0.94
C TYR A 54 -8.95 12.92 -0.26
N LEU A 55 -10.09 13.54 0.02
CA LEU A 55 -10.94 14.23 -0.94
C LEU A 55 -11.42 15.53 -0.31
N GLY A 56 -11.27 16.65 -1.00
CA GLY A 56 -11.67 17.95 -0.49
C GLY A 56 -11.62 19.02 -1.58
N GLU A 57 -12.29 20.14 -1.34
CA GLU A 57 -12.31 21.28 -2.26
C GLU A 57 -10.97 22.02 -2.20
N GLY A 58 -10.29 22.15 -3.34
CA GLY A 58 -9.04 22.88 -3.47
C GLY A 58 -7.91 22.05 -4.08
N ASP A 59 -6.67 22.45 -3.79
CA ASP A 59 -5.47 21.82 -4.34
C ASP A 59 -5.09 20.56 -3.55
N ALA A 60 -5.12 19.42 -4.22
CA ALA A 60 -4.73 18.12 -3.65
C ALA A 60 -3.28 18.08 -3.12
N LEU A 61 -2.40 18.95 -3.63
CA LEU A 61 -1.02 19.06 -3.14
C LEU A 61 -0.93 19.77 -1.80
N LEU A 62 -1.87 20.66 -1.46
CA LEU A 62 -1.93 21.27 -0.13
C LEU A 62 -2.37 20.24 0.91
N PHE A 63 -3.38 19.42 0.59
CA PHE A 63 -3.78 18.31 1.47
C PHE A 63 -2.67 17.28 1.64
N ALA A 64 -1.87 17.01 0.60
CA ALA A 64 -0.71 16.13 0.70
C ALA A 64 0.31 16.61 1.76
N GLN A 65 0.35 17.91 2.08
CA GLN A 65 1.26 18.45 3.09
C GLN A 65 0.72 18.37 4.52
N GLU A 66 -0.58 18.11 4.68
CA GLU A 66 -1.23 17.99 5.98
C GLU A 66 -1.17 16.53 6.49
N PRO A 67 -0.50 16.25 7.62
CA PRO A 67 -0.39 14.88 8.13
C PRO A 67 -1.74 14.23 8.43
N ASP A 68 -2.70 15.01 8.91
CA ASP A 68 -4.05 14.53 9.22
C ASP A 68 -4.85 14.16 7.96
N SER A 69 -4.44 14.62 6.78
CA SER A 69 -5.03 14.18 5.50
C SER A 69 -4.49 12.82 5.05
N ILE A 70 -3.28 12.45 5.47
CA ILE A 70 -2.61 11.21 5.04
C ILE A 70 -2.76 10.10 6.07
N TYR A 71 -2.67 10.41 7.36
CA TYR A 71 -2.58 9.41 8.41
C TYR A 71 -3.90 9.21 9.17
N TYR A 72 -4.07 8.00 9.70
CA TYR A 72 -5.20 7.64 10.55
C TYR A 72 -4.97 7.99 12.04
N GLY A 73 -3.75 8.39 12.42
CA GLY A 73 -3.36 8.49 13.83
C GLY A 73 -3.37 7.12 14.51
N ASN A 74 -3.82 7.05 15.76
CA ASN A 74 -3.74 5.83 16.58
C ASN A 74 -5.05 5.01 16.62
N ILE A 75 -5.82 5.01 15.52
CA ILE A 75 -7.13 4.31 15.44
C ILE A 75 -7.10 3.05 14.59
N LEU A 76 -5.91 2.61 14.15
CA LEU A 76 -5.77 1.39 13.37
C LEU A 76 -5.32 0.22 14.26
N ARG A 77 -6.00 -0.91 14.09
CA ARG A 77 -5.51 -2.21 14.53
C ARG A 77 -4.94 -2.94 13.33
N VAL A 78 -3.62 -3.12 13.34
CA VAL A 78 -2.87 -3.77 12.26
C VAL A 78 -2.38 -5.12 12.76
N LYS A 79 -2.78 -6.19 12.09
CA LYS A 79 -2.40 -7.57 12.44
C LYS A 79 -1.76 -8.24 11.23
N MET A 80 -0.63 -8.91 11.46
CA MET A 80 0.05 -9.75 10.48
C MET A 80 0.02 -11.20 10.96
N GLU A 81 -0.26 -12.11 10.04
CA GLU A 81 -0.34 -13.54 10.26
C GLU A 81 0.64 -14.27 9.35
N GLN A 82 1.30 -15.29 9.87
CA GLN A 82 2.15 -16.19 9.11
C GLN A 82 1.39 -17.49 8.85
N TRP A 83 1.31 -17.87 7.58
CA TRP A 83 0.63 -19.07 7.12
C TRP A 83 1.62 -20.00 6.42
N LYS A 84 1.68 -21.26 6.83
CA LYS A 84 2.53 -22.28 6.19
C LYS A 84 1.66 -23.49 5.86
N ASN A 85 1.62 -23.86 4.57
CA ASN A 85 0.77 -24.96 4.09
C ASN A 85 -0.71 -24.83 4.55
N SER A 86 -1.26 -23.61 4.47
CA SER A 86 -2.62 -23.28 4.92
C SER A 86 -2.90 -23.45 6.42
N VAL A 87 -1.86 -23.61 7.24
CA VAL A 87 -1.95 -23.61 8.71
C VAL A 87 -1.43 -22.27 9.24
N LEU A 88 -2.19 -21.65 10.15
CA LEU A 88 -1.74 -20.47 10.87
C LEU A 88 -0.60 -20.87 11.82
N VAL A 89 0.58 -20.31 11.59
CA VAL A 89 1.79 -20.58 12.38
C VAL A 89 1.93 -19.54 13.48
N ASP A 90 1.77 -18.27 13.13
CA ASP A 90 1.94 -17.15 14.06
C ASP A 90 1.03 -15.98 13.70
N SER A 91 0.76 -15.11 14.67
CA SER A 91 -0.06 -13.91 14.53
C SER A 91 0.41 -12.82 15.50
N MET A 92 0.60 -11.62 14.98
CA MET A 92 1.13 -10.48 15.72
C MET A 92 0.43 -9.18 15.39
N ILE A 93 0.39 -8.28 16.37
CA ILE A 93 -0.11 -6.90 16.20
C ILE A 93 1.07 -5.99 15.94
N LEU A 94 1.00 -5.20 14.87
CA LEU A 94 2.06 -4.26 14.53
C LEU A 94 1.96 -3.01 15.40
N LEU A 95 3.12 -2.47 15.75
CA LEU A 95 3.31 -1.34 16.64
C LEU A 95 3.33 -0.04 15.82
N TYR A 96 2.61 0.97 16.30
CA TYR A 96 2.67 2.34 15.78
C TYR A 96 4.07 2.94 16.02
N ASP A 97 4.71 3.46 14.98
CA ASP A 97 6.07 3.97 15.02
C ASP A 97 6.19 5.29 14.22
N THR A 98 6.76 6.31 14.84
CA THR A 98 7.08 7.61 14.22
C THR A 98 8.56 7.97 14.33
N SER A 99 9.41 7.01 14.71
CA SER A 99 10.85 7.22 14.96
C SER A 99 11.67 7.39 13.69
N LYS A 100 11.19 6.87 12.55
CA LYS A 100 11.89 6.96 11.26
C LYS A 100 11.67 8.35 10.65
N VAL A 101 12.74 9.05 10.36
CA VAL A 101 12.67 10.33 9.64
C VAL A 101 12.41 10.07 8.16
N LYS A 102 11.49 10.82 7.56
CA LYS A 102 11.19 10.79 6.13
C LYS A 102 11.90 11.94 5.43
N ASP A 103 12.42 11.66 4.24
CA ASP A 103 13.02 12.67 3.38
C ASP A 103 11.99 13.75 2.98
N PRO A 104 12.42 15.00 2.79
CA PRO A 104 11.53 16.07 2.33
C PRO A 104 10.96 15.77 0.94
N GLY A 105 9.74 16.24 0.67
CA GLY A 105 9.07 16.07 -0.62
C GLY A 105 7.66 16.66 -0.64
N THR A 106 6.87 16.25 -1.63
CA THR A 106 5.49 16.74 -1.86
C THR A 106 4.49 16.32 -0.80
N PHE A 107 4.78 15.28 -0.03
CA PHE A 107 3.92 14.80 1.05
C PHE A 107 4.50 15.17 2.41
N ALA A 108 3.63 15.39 3.39
CA ALA A 108 3.95 15.67 4.78
C ALA A 108 5.14 14.82 5.26
N ASN A 109 6.17 15.49 5.77
CA ASN A 109 7.40 14.84 6.21
C ASN A 109 7.39 14.48 7.71
N ARG A 110 6.50 15.11 8.50
CA ARG A 110 6.38 14.89 9.94
C ARG A 110 4.93 14.95 10.41
N PRO A 111 4.47 14.00 11.25
CA PRO A 111 5.14 12.75 11.56
C PRO A 111 5.27 11.84 10.33
N ASN A 112 6.21 10.89 10.36
CA ASN A 112 6.25 9.78 9.41
C ASN A 112 5.71 8.54 10.12
N VAL A 113 4.43 8.23 9.89
CA VAL A 113 3.75 7.14 10.59
C VAL A 113 3.97 5.83 9.85
N LEU A 114 4.51 4.84 10.57
CA LEU A 114 4.71 3.48 10.13
C LEU A 114 4.14 2.50 11.16
N TYR A 115 3.86 1.29 10.72
CA TYR A 115 3.48 0.17 11.57
C TYR A 115 4.55 -0.90 11.44
N ARG A 116 5.10 -1.38 12.56
CA ARG A 116 6.22 -2.31 12.53
C ARG A 116 6.04 -3.54 13.40
N THR A 117 6.80 -4.59 13.10
CA THR A 117 6.96 -5.72 14.01
C THR A 117 7.79 -5.33 15.23
N GLY A 118 7.65 -6.09 16.32
CA GLY A 118 8.55 -5.96 17.45
C GLY A 118 9.96 -6.48 17.12
N PRO A 119 11.00 -6.00 17.83
CA PRO A 119 12.40 -6.31 17.50
C PRO A 119 12.77 -7.80 17.50
N ASN A 120 12.01 -8.61 18.24
CA ASN A 120 12.22 -10.06 18.37
C ASN A 120 11.00 -10.86 17.87
N ASP A 121 10.01 -10.18 17.30
CA ASP A 121 8.73 -10.81 17.01
C ASP A 121 8.76 -11.58 15.70
N THR A 122 9.67 -11.25 14.77
CA THR A 122 9.55 -11.75 13.40
C THR A 122 10.88 -12.08 12.75
N VAL A 123 11.14 -13.38 12.60
CA VAL A 123 12.01 -13.87 11.54
C VAL A 123 11.08 -14.25 10.39
N ILE A 124 11.19 -13.55 9.27
CA ILE A 124 10.37 -13.85 8.09
C ILE A 124 10.84 -15.17 7.49
N ASP A 125 9.93 -16.15 7.44
CA ASP A 125 10.15 -17.45 6.82
C ASP A 125 9.83 -17.34 5.32
N VAL A 126 10.83 -17.60 4.48
CA VAL A 126 10.72 -17.52 3.02
C VAL A 126 9.75 -18.56 2.44
N ASP A 127 9.48 -19.64 3.17
CA ASP A 127 8.54 -20.69 2.76
C ASP A 127 7.10 -20.43 3.25
N SER A 128 6.84 -19.28 3.88
CA SER A 128 5.53 -18.90 4.41
C SER A 128 4.85 -17.81 3.58
N GLU A 129 3.52 -17.79 3.63
CA GLU A 129 2.69 -16.70 3.15
C GLU A 129 2.35 -15.77 4.32
N TYR A 130 2.40 -14.47 4.09
CA TYR A 130 2.06 -13.47 5.10
C TYR A 130 0.77 -12.76 4.74
N ARG A 131 -0.16 -12.71 5.68
CA ARG A 131 -1.44 -12.02 5.55
C ARG A 131 -1.50 -10.84 6.49
N LEU A 132 -1.81 -9.68 5.96
CA LEU A 132 -2.02 -8.45 6.72
C LEU A 132 -3.51 -8.13 6.77
N SER A 133 -3.99 -7.73 7.94
CA SER A 133 -5.33 -7.19 8.15
C SER A 133 -5.23 -5.88 8.90
N VAL A 134 -5.89 -4.85 8.36
CA VAL A 134 -5.92 -3.50 8.91
C VAL A 134 -7.37 -3.15 9.17
N ARG A 135 -7.68 -2.78 10.41
CA ARG A 135 -9.03 -2.36 10.80
C ARG A 135 -9.00 -0.99 11.46
N ASN A 136 -9.81 -0.07 10.94
CA ASN A 136 -10.15 1.17 11.62
C ASN A 136 -11.10 0.85 12.79
N THR A 137 -10.69 1.18 14.02
CA THR A 137 -11.46 0.86 15.22
C THR A 137 -12.66 1.78 15.44
N VAL A 138 -12.73 2.91 14.73
CA VAL A 138 -13.82 3.88 14.83
C VAL A 138 -14.91 3.57 13.80
N THR A 139 -14.55 3.43 12.52
CA THR A 139 -15.52 3.18 11.43
C THR A 139 -15.82 1.71 11.21
N GLY A 140 -14.93 0.81 11.66
CA GLY A 140 -15.00 -0.62 11.39
C GLY A 140 -14.49 -1.03 10.00
N TYR A 141 -14.13 -0.06 9.15
CA TYR A 141 -13.57 -0.32 7.82
C TYR A 141 -12.32 -1.19 7.93
N THR A 142 -12.26 -2.25 7.11
CA THR A 142 -11.20 -3.26 7.16
C THR A 142 -10.69 -3.55 5.77
N VAL A 143 -9.37 -3.65 5.64
CA VAL A 143 -8.70 -4.12 4.42
C VAL A 143 -7.76 -5.27 4.73
N THR A 144 -7.57 -6.15 3.77
CA THR A 144 -6.68 -7.31 3.89
C THR A 144 -5.79 -7.41 2.66
N SER A 145 -4.58 -7.94 2.84
CA SER A 145 -3.64 -8.24 1.77
C SER A 145 -2.85 -9.49 2.13
N GLU A 146 -2.40 -10.22 1.12
CA GLU A 146 -1.49 -11.35 1.30
C GLU A 146 -0.34 -11.28 0.30
N THR A 147 0.81 -11.82 0.71
CA THR A 147 1.99 -11.89 -0.14
C THR A 147 2.82 -13.11 0.21
N PRO A 148 3.38 -13.83 -0.79
CA PRO A 148 4.48 -14.72 -0.53
C PRO A 148 5.77 -13.91 -0.31
N ILE A 149 6.83 -14.58 0.13
CA ILE A 149 8.15 -13.98 0.33
C ILE A 149 9.07 -14.37 -0.84
N VAL A 150 9.83 -13.39 -1.32
CA VAL A 150 10.87 -13.63 -2.33
C VAL A 150 11.95 -14.53 -1.72
N GLY A 151 12.18 -15.69 -2.33
CA GLY A 151 13.14 -16.67 -1.85
C GLY A 151 14.60 -16.28 -2.11
N HIS A 152 15.50 -17.23 -1.89
CA HIS A 152 16.92 -17.04 -2.13
C HIS A 152 17.28 -17.24 -3.62
N VAL A 153 18.15 -16.36 -4.13
CA VAL A 153 18.82 -16.55 -5.42
C VAL A 153 19.85 -17.67 -5.27
N SER A 154 19.87 -18.60 -6.23
CA SER A 154 20.84 -19.71 -6.23
C SER A 154 21.83 -19.58 -7.40
N SER A 155 23.09 -19.95 -7.15
CA SER A 155 24.12 -20.02 -8.20
C SER A 155 23.94 -21.30 -9.00
N GLN A 156 23.81 -21.18 -10.33
CA GLN A 156 23.95 -22.31 -11.25
C GLN A 156 25.42 -22.53 -11.61
N ASN A 157 26.17 -21.46 -11.88
CA ASN A 157 27.60 -21.48 -12.19
C ASN A 157 28.32 -20.33 -11.47
N PRO A 158 29.40 -20.59 -10.71
CA PRO A 158 30.06 -21.90 -10.51
C PRO A 158 29.18 -22.88 -9.75
N SER A 159 29.22 -24.16 -10.16
CA SER A 159 28.63 -25.23 -9.35
C SER A 159 29.46 -25.43 -8.09
N THR A 160 28.78 -25.51 -6.95
CA THR A 160 29.38 -25.90 -5.66
C THR A 160 29.47 -27.42 -5.52
N ASN A 161 28.87 -28.20 -6.44
CA ASN A 161 28.91 -29.65 -6.42
C ASN A 161 28.80 -30.25 -7.86
N PRO A 162 29.89 -30.74 -8.46
CA PRO A 162 31.27 -30.70 -7.97
C PRO A 162 31.80 -29.25 -7.92
N LEU A 163 32.64 -28.95 -6.93
CA LEU A 163 33.30 -27.64 -6.78
C LEU A 163 34.05 -27.26 -8.06
N THR A 164 33.58 -26.20 -8.73
CA THR A 164 34.25 -25.66 -9.93
C THR A 164 35.42 -24.78 -9.52
N LYS A 165 36.65 -25.13 -9.92
CA LYS A 165 37.84 -24.29 -9.67
C LYS A 165 37.99 -23.25 -10.77
N ILE A 166 38.08 -21.98 -10.40
CA ILE A 166 38.25 -20.86 -11.32
C ILE A 166 39.73 -20.46 -11.34
N THR A 167 40.30 -20.29 -12.53
CA THR A 167 41.69 -19.85 -12.71
C THR A 167 41.74 -18.67 -13.69
N TRP A 168 42.67 -17.73 -13.48
CA TRP A 168 42.86 -16.54 -14.32
C TRP A 168 43.24 -16.85 -15.77
N THR A 169 43.67 -18.07 -16.06
CA THR A 169 44.12 -18.54 -17.37
C THR A 169 43.10 -19.45 -18.06
N ASP A 170 41.84 -19.44 -17.64
CA ASP A 170 40.79 -20.26 -18.25
C ASP A 170 40.56 -19.82 -19.72
N PRO A 171 40.88 -20.68 -20.71
CA PRO A 171 40.89 -20.28 -22.12
C PRO A 171 39.49 -19.94 -22.67
N ASP A 172 38.43 -20.47 -22.06
CA ASP A 172 37.05 -20.25 -22.50
C ASP A 172 36.37 -19.08 -21.76
N GLY A 173 37.09 -18.45 -20.81
CA GLY A 173 36.53 -17.48 -19.88
C GLY A 173 35.56 -18.10 -18.88
N PHE A 174 35.14 -17.33 -17.87
CA PHE A 174 34.23 -17.81 -16.84
C PHE A 174 32.85 -17.15 -16.95
N THR A 175 31.80 -17.97 -17.11
CA THR A 175 30.42 -17.48 -17.11
C THR A 175 29.76 -17.73 -15.75
N VAL A 176 29.41 -16.65 -15.05
CA VAL A 176 28.59 -16.72 -13.84
C VAL A 176 27.12 -16.82 -14.24
N ARG A 177 26.36 -17.74 -13.65
CA ARG A 177 24.92 -17.86 -13.86
C ARG A 177 24.21 -18.01 -12.53
N TYR A 178 23.15 -17.22 -12.35
CA TYR A 178 22.24 -17.31 -11.22
C TYR A 178 20.85 -17.73 -11.69
N LEU A 179 20.16 -18.53 -10.88
CA LEU A 179 18.75 -18.83 -11.05
C LEU A 179 17.92 -17.80 -10.29
N SER A 180 16.78 -17.43 -10.87
CA SER A 180 15.80 -16.60 -10.17
C SER A 180 15.36 -17.27 -8.87
N ALA A 181 15.18 -16.46 -7.83
CA ALA A 181 14.55 -16.88 -6.59
C ALA A 181 13.10 -17.33 -6.84
N ALA A 182 12.57 -18.19 -5.96
CA ALA A 182 11.13 -18.41 -5.89
C ALA A 182 10.42 -17.07 -5.65
N GLU A 183 9.30 -16.85 -6.34
CA GLU A 183 8.55 -15.59 -6.31
C GLU A 183 9.37 -14.34 -6.72
N GLY A 184 10.52 -14.54 -7.38
CA GLY A 184 11.42 -13.49 -7.85
C GLY A 184 11.74 -13.63 -9.33
N ARG A 185 12.12 -12.51 -9.96
CA ARG A 185 12.61 -12.49 -11.34
C ARG A 185 13.92 -11.71 -11.43
N VAL A 186 14.95 -12.35 -11.97
CA VAL A 186 16.19 -11.67 -12.35
C VAL A 186 16.01 -11.06 -13.74
N TYR A 187 16.26 -9.77 -13.86
CA TYR A 187 16.33 -9.08 -15.14
C TYR A 187 17.80 -9.01 -15.58
N ASN A 188 18.06 -9.32 -16.85
CA ASN A 188 19.38 -9.23 -17.48
C ASN A 188 19.52 -7.91 -18.24
#